data_AF-A0A1E1KYJ6-F1
#
_entry.id   AF-A0A1E1KYJ6-F1
#
_cell.length_a   1.000
_cell.length_b   1.000
_cell.length_c   1.000
_cell.angle_alpha   90.00
_cell.angle_beta   90.00
_cell.angle_gamma   90.00
#
_symmetry.space_group_name_H-M   'P 1'
#
loop_
_entity.id
_entity.type
_entity.pdbx_description
1 polymer ?
#
loop_
_entity_poly.entity_id
_entity_poly.type
_entity_poly.pdbx_seq_one_letter_code
_entity_poly.pdbx_strand_id
1 'polypeptide(L)'
;MAKDLRAHPEQDQEHEGASVGEILIEAARRNNTDLLKETIDSIGDEDKVAKILNETKTVLGNYIYHEAALKGNYETIDMLLDQPGFECDPISRLEHDTPLHSAIRYLNSLTESSPLTPAISSFGTELISMMIEAGSDPRLHNKANLTPYQLVDPRNEKLRSQLQDAIDVVQNQGDYIEVEEGGYGDDEGEGDVGSASDSDFDPEEYRREVERRKEESKTGKGKGIEKAI
;
A
#
# COMPACT_ATOMS: atom_id res chain seq x y z
N MET A 1 -59.17 49.65 0.14
CA MET A 1 -57.73 49.70 0.47
C MET A 1 -57.26 48.27 0.69
N ALA A 2 -56.74 47.63 -0.37
CA ALA A 2 -56.23 46.26 -0.29
C ALA A 2 -54.76 46.32 0.16
N LYS A 3 -54.44 45.64 1.27
CA LYS A 3 -53.05 45.42 1.68
C LYS A 3 -52.46 44.38 0.74
N ASP A 4 -51.42 44.79 0.01
CA ASP A 4 -50.65 43.94 -0.86
C ASP A 4 -49.94 42.86 -0.01
N LEU A 5 -50.23 41.60 -0.30
CA LEU A 5 -49.77 40.42 0.46
C LEU A 5 -48.49 39.80 -0.12
N ARG A 6 -47.73 40.56 -0.93
CA ARG A 6 -46.51 40.09 -1.61
C ARG A 6 -45.22 40.70 -1.09
N ALA A 7 -45.12 40.91 0.22
CA ALA A 7 -43.81 41.05 0.85
C ALA A 7 -43.24 39.64 1.05
N HIS A 8 -42.61 39.09 0.01
CA HIS A 8 -41.65 38.01 0.20
C HIS A 8 -40.47 38.62 0.99
N PRO A 9 -40.15 38.14 2.19
CA PRO A 9 -38.87 38.48 2.78
C PRO A 9 -37.82 37.89 1.84
N GLU A 10 -36.98 38.77 1.27
CA GLU A 10 -35.76 38.34 0.61
C GLU A 10 -34.99 37.54 1.66
N GLN A 11 -35.00 36.22 1.50
CA GLN A 11 -34.09 35.36 2.21
C GLN A 11 -32.73 35.67 1.60
N ASP A 12 -32.01 36.61 2.20
CA ASP A 12 -30.57 36.70 2.13
C ASP A 12 -30.02 35.36 2.67
N GLN A 13 -30.04 34.34 1.81
CA GLN A 13 -29.27 33.13 2.03
C GLN A 13 -27.82 33.54 1.88
N GLU A 14 -27.22 34.02 2.97
CA GLU A 14 -25.77 33.98 3.14
C GLU A 14 -25.34 32.55 2.83
N HIS A 15 -24.78 32.33 1.64
CA HIS A 15 -24.19 31.06 1.29
C HIS A 15 -22.95 30.94 2.19
N GLU A 16 -23.04 30.19 3.27
CA GLU A 16 -21.86 29.70 3.97
C GLU A 16 -20.98 29.04 2.91
N GLY A 17 -19.81 29.63 2.66
CA GLY A 17 -18.85 29.11 1.70
C GLY A 17 -18.43 27.68 2.08
N ALA A 18 -17.89 26.93 1.12
CA ALA A 18 -17.34 25.61 1.40
C ALA A 18 -16.30 25.70 2.53
N SER A 19 -16.39 24.78 3.49
CA SER A 19 -15.39 24.70 4.55
C SER A 19 -14.01 24.36 3.97
N VAL A 20 -12.93 24.72 4.68
CA VAL A 20 -11.55 24.40 4.25
C VAL A 20 -11.39 22.91 3.93
N GLY A 21 -11.93 22.02 4.77
CA GLY A 21 -11.88 20.58 4.54
C GLY A 21 -12.62 20.14 3.26
N GLU A 22 -13.77 20.75 2.96
CA GLU A 22 -14.51 20.46 1.71
C GLU A 22 -13.76 20.96 0.47
N ILE A 23 -13.12 22.13 0.56
CA ILE A 23 -12.29 22.68 -0.52
C ILE A 23 -11.11 21.74 -0.78
N LEU A 24 -10.42 21.29 0.27
CA LEU A 24 -9.30 20.35 0.18
C LEU A 24 -9.73 19.02 -0.46
N ILE A 25 -10.88 18.46 -0.06
CA ILE A 25 -11.42 17.22 -0.64
C ILE A 25 -11.78 17.42 -2.13
N GLU A 26 -12.43 18.52 -2.50
CA GLU A 26 -12.78 18.77 -3.90
C GLU A 26 -11.55 19.04 -4.76
N ALA A 27 -10.52 19.71 -4.23
CA ALA A 27 -9.23 19.87 -4.89
C ALA A 27 -8.59 18.50 -5.15
N ALA A 28 -8.54 17.65 -4.12
CA ALA A 28 -7.97 16.32 -4.20
C ALA A 28 -8.71 15.39 -5.16
N ARG A 29 -10.04 15.48 -5.27
CA ARG A 29 -10.86 14.68 -6.21
C ARG A 29 -10.64 15.04 -7.67
N ARG A 30 -10.38 16.33 -7.94
CA ARG A 30 -10.27 16.88 -9.30
C ARG A 30 -8.84 17.00 -9.79
N ASN A 31 -7.88 16.54 -9.00
CA ASN A 31 -6.46 16.77 -9.22
C ASN A 31 -6.11 18.27 -9.40
N ASN A 32 -6.79 19.14 -8.66
CA ASN A 32 -6.59 20.58 -8.74
C ASN A 32 -5.50 21.02 -7.76
N THR A 33 -4.25 20.85 -8.16
CA THR A 33 -3.06 21.18 -7.36
C THR A 33 -2.96 22.65 -6.99
N ASP A 34 -3.44 23.54 -7.86
CA ASP A 34 -3.42 24.99 -7.59
C ASP A 34 -4.34 25.35 -6.43
N LEU A 35 -5.57 24.83 -6.45
CA LEU A 35 -6.53 25.04 -5.36
C LEU A 35 -6.06 24.36 -4.07
N LEU A 36 -5.50 23.15 -4.16
CA LEU A 36 -4.96 22.45 -3.00
C LEU A 36 -3.86 23.29 -2.34
N LYS A 37 -2.90 23.77 -3.13
CA LYS A 37 -1.80 24.60 -2.65
C LYS A 37 -2.28 25.93 -2.07
N GLU A 38 -3.16 26.65 -2.77
CA GLU A 38 -3.72 27.91 -2.27
C GLU A 38 -4.41 27.71 -0.92
N THR A 39 -5.16 26.61 -0.77
CA THR A 39 -5.86 26.30 0.46
C THR A 39 -4.89 25.96 1.59
N ILE A 40 -3.84 25.17 1.32
CA ILE A 40 -2.78 24.87 2.30
C ILE A 40 -2.05 26.15 2.73
N ASP A 41 -1.63 26.98 1.76
CA ASP A 41 -0.92 28.24 2.01
C ASP A 41 -1.77 29.21 2.85
N SER A 42 -3.10 29.17 2.69
CA SER A 42 -4.04 30.01 3.47
C SER A 42 -4.13 29.63 4.95
N ILE A 43 -3.78 28.39 5.31
CA ILE A 43 -3.73 27.92 6.71
C ILE A 43 -2.44 28.44 7.38
N GLY A 44 -1.33 28.42 6.63
CA GLY A 44 -0.05 29.05 6.94
C GLY A 44 0.83 28.35 7.98
N ASP A 45 0.24 27.76 9.03
CA ASP A 45 0.98 27.10 10.11
C ASP A 45 1.11 25.59 9.84
N GLU A 46 2.34 25.08 9.78
CA GLU A 46 2.65 23.68 9.39
C GLU A 46 1.94 22.65 10.27
N ASP A 47 1.94 22.84 11.60
CA ASP A 47 1.27 21.92 12.53
C ASP A 47 -0.26 21.92 12.32
N LYS A 48 -0.85 23.09 12.05
CA LYS A 48 -2.28 23.18 11.69
C LYS A 48 -2.56 22.57 10.34
N VAL A 49 -1.69 22.74 9.35
CA VAL A 49 -1.83 22.10 8.03
C VAL A 49 -1.84 20.59 8.20
N ALA A 50 -0.85 20.02 8.87
CA ALA A 50 -0.75 18.58 9.14
C ALA A 50 -2.02 18.07 9.82
N LYS A 51 -2.45 18.74 10.90
CA LYS A 51 -3.66 18.38 11.62
C LYS A 51 -4.90 18.41 10.73
N ILE A 52 -5.11 19.48 9.96
CA ILE A 52 -6.28 19.62 9.10
C ILE A 52 -6.26 18.54 8.01
N LEU A 53 -5.12 18.31 7.36
CA LEU A 53 -4.99 17.29 6.31
C LEU A 53 -5.27 15.88 6.85
N ASN A 54 -4.74 15.55 8.04
CA ASN A 54 -4.92 14.25 8.67
C ASN A 54 -6.33 14.08 9.27
N GLU A 55 -7.02 15.15 9.66
CA GLU A 55 -8.39 15.05 10.22
C GLU A 55 -9.49 15.20 9.16
N THR A 56 -9.18 15.75 7.99
CA THR A 56 -10.16 16.01 6.93
C THR A 56 -10.68 14.70 6.33
N LYS A 57 -11.99 14.47 6.49
CA LYS A 57 -12.68 13.27 6.03
C LYS A 57 -13.97 13.62 5.30
N THR A 58 -14.30 12.79 4.30
CA THR A 58 -15.64 12.81 3.69
C THR A 58 -16.70 12.28 4.64
N VAL A 59 -17.97 12.48 4.31
CA VAL A 59 -19.11 11.87 5.02
C VAL A 59 -19.03 10.33 5.07
N LEU A 60 -18.37 9.70 4.09
CA LEU A 60 -18.13 8.26 4.07
C LEU A 60 -16.97 7.83 4.97
N GLY A 61 -16.21 8.78 5.52
CA GLY A 61 -15.07 8.54 6.39
C GLY A 61 -13.78 8.20 5.65
N ASN A 62 -13.68 8.60 4.38
CA ASN A 62 -12.43 8.57 3.62
C ASN A 62 -11.64 9.84 3.91
N TYR A 63 -10.35 9.70 4.15
CA TYR A 63 -9.45 10.84 4.30
C TYR A 63 -9.12 11.44 2.93
N ILE A 64 -8.61 12.68 2.91
CA ILE A 64 -8.16 13.34 1.67
C ILE A 64 -7.23 12.46 0.83
N TYR A 65 -6.33 11.72 1.49
CA TYR A 65 -5.40 10.83 0.80
C TYR A 65 -6.13 9.70 0.05
N HIS A 66 -7.18 9.13 0.64
CA HIS A 66 -7.99 8.10 -0.02
C HIS A 66 -8.70 8.66 -1.25
N GLU A 67 -9.25 9.87 -1.16
CA GLU A 67 -9.98 10.48 -2.28
C GLU A 67 -9.06 10.76 -3.47
N ALA A 68 -7.80 11.18 -3.22
CA ALA A 68 -6.79 11.32 -4.26
C ALA A 68 -6.38 9.95 -4.85
N ALA A 69 -6.14 8.96 -3.99
CA ALA A 69 -5.71 7.61 -4.38
C ALA A 69 -6.79 6.84 -5.18
N LEU A 70 -8.07 6.95 -4.80
CA LEU A 70 -9.20 6.35 -5.52
C LEU A 70 -9.39 6.88 -6.95
N LYS A 71 -8.73 8.00 -7.28
CA LYS A 71 -8.72 8.61 -8.61
C LYS A 71 -7.38 8.53 -9.31
N GLY A 72 -6.34 8.02 -8.65
CA GLY A 72 -4.97 8.02 -9.17
C GLY A 72 -4.45 9.41 -9.47
N ASN A 73 -4.83 10.41 -8.65
CA ASN A 73 -4.41 11.79 -8.82
C ASN A 73 -2.95 11.96 -8.34
N TYR A 74 -2.01 11.57 -9.20
CA TYR A 74 -0.58 11.45 -8.90
C TYR A 74 -0.01 12.74 -8.29
N GLU A 75 -0.27 13.88 -8.91
CA GLU A 75 0.29 15.17 -8.53
C GLU A 75 -0.30 15.68 -7.21
N THR A 76 -1.56 15.38 -6.94
CA THR A 76 -2.18 15.67 -5.64
C THR A 76 -1.55 14.79 -4.55
N ILE A 77 -1.35 13.50 -4.83
CA ILE A 77 -0.73 12.57 -3.87
C ILE A 77 0.69 13.03 -3.53
N ASP A 78 1.49 13.36 -4.54
CA ASP A 78 2.84 13.90 -4.38
C ASP A 78 2.86 15.14 -3.48
N MET A 79 2.01 16.13 -3.79
CA MET A 79 1.90 17.35 -3.00
C MET A 79 1.48 17.12 -1.54
N LEU A 80 0.62 16.12 -1.29
CA LEU A 80 0.20 15.75 0.07
C LEU A 80 1.33 15.08 0.84
N LEU A 81 2.05 14.15 0.20
CA LEU A 81 3.18 13.44 0.79
C LEU A 81 4.37 14.36 1.12
N ASP A 82 4.52 15.45 0.38
CA ASP A 82 5.52 16.49 0.67
C ASP A 82 5.20 17.32 1.93
N GLN A 83 3.97 17.24 2.48
CA GLN A 83 3.61 18.04 3.65
C GLN A 83 4.22 17.46 4.93
N PRO A 84 4.85 18.29 5.78
CA PRO A 84 5.41 17.83 7.04
C PRO A 84 4.29 17.32 7.95
N GLY A 85 4.51 16.15 8.58
CA GLY A 85 3.56 15.56 9.53
C GLY A 85 2.31 14.94 8.88
N PHE A 86 2.26 14.80 7.55
CA PHE A 86 1.17 14.11 6.88
C PHE A 86 1.22 12.59 7.12
N GLU A 87 0.07 12.00 7.48
CA GLU A 87 -0.04 10.57 7.77
C GLU A 87 -0.19 9.75 6.48
N CYS A 88 0.70 8.77 6.29
CA CYS A 88 0.72 7.94 5.07
C CYS A 88 -0.32 6.80 5.07
N ASP A 89 -0.67 6.26 6.25
CA ASP A 89 -1.55 5.09 6.38
C ASP A 89 -2.82 5.33 7.21
N PRO A 90 -3.60 6.40 6.98
CA PRO A 90 -4.91 6.53 7.61
C PRO A 90 -5.82 5.37 7.17
N ILE A 91 -6.68 4.89 8.08
CA ILE A 91 -7.60 3.77 7.80
C ILE A 91 -9.01 4.31 7.54
N SER A 92 -9.56 4.03 6.37
CA SER A 92 -10.93 4.43 6.01
C SER A 92 -12.00 3.76 6.87
N ARG A 93 -13.13 4.46 7.08
CA ARG A 93 -14.18 3.98 8.00
C ARG A 93 -14.95 2.74 7.53
N LEU A 94 -15.21 2.61 6.21
CA LEU A 94 -16.13 1.58 5.70
C LEU A 94 -15.43 0.25 5.43
N GLU A 95 -14.34 0.30 4.67
CA GLU A 95 -13.59 -0.87 4.19
C GLU A 95 -12.31 -1.13 4.99
N HIS A 96 -11.93 -0.22 5.88
CA HIS A 96 -10.61 -0.22 6.54
C HIS A 96 -9.44 -0.30 5.56
N ASP A 97 -9.65 0.17 4.33
CA ASP A 97 -8.59 0.34 3.35
C ASP A 97 -7.65 1.46 3.82
N THR A 98 -6.36 1.32 3.50
CA THR A 98 -5.38 2.41 3.52
C THR A 98 -5.40 3.15 2.17
N PRO A 99 -4.71 4.30 2.03
CA PRO A 99 -4.56 4.97 0.74
C PRO A 99 -3.91 4.05 -0.31
N LEU A 100 -2.98 3.20 0.10
CA LEU A 100 -2.34 2.23 -0.80
C LEU A 100 -3.35 1.22 -1.37
N HIS A 101 -4.28 0.70 -0.56
CA HIS A 101 -5.39 -0.13 -1.06
C HIS A 101 -6.25 0.63 -2.08
N SER A 102 -6.54 1.90 -1.79
CA SER A 102 -7.35 2.76 -2.66
C SER A 102 -6.70 2.98 -4.04
N ALA A 103 -5.37 3.19 -4.07
CA ALA A 103 -4.61 3.30 -5.31
C ALA A 103 -4.66 2.00 -6.12
N ILE A 104 -4.50 0.84 -5.48
CA ILE A 104 -4.61 -0.46 -6.17
C ILE A 104 -6.01 -0.67 -6.77
N ARG A 105 -7.08 -0.29 -6.07
CA ARG A 105 -8.44 -0.35 -6.62
C ARG A 105 -8.62 0.54 -7.84
N TYR A 106 -8.05 1.75 -7.82
CA TYR A 106 -8.05 2.61 -9.00
C TYR A 106 -7.34 1.94 -10.18
N LEU A 107 -6.14 1.41 -9.97
CA LEU A 107 -5.37 0.74 -11.01
C LEU A 107 -6.11 -0.47 -11.59
N ASN A 108 -6.77 -1.28 -10.75
CA ASN A 108 -7.59 -2.39 -11.21
C ASN A 108 -8.81 -1.91 -12.04
N SER A 109 -9.43 -0.78 -11.68
CA SER A 109 -10.56 -0.23 -12.46
C SER A 109 -10.16 0.19 -13.89
N LEU A 110 -8.89 0.58 -14.09
CA LEU A 110 -8.36 0.87 -15.42
C LEU A 110 -8.23 -0.41 -16.27
N THR A 111 -7.90 -1.55 -15.66
CA THR A 111 -7.73 -2.84 -16.36
C THR A 111 -9.04 -3.62 -16.54
N GLU A 112 -10.11 -3.21 -15.85
CA GLU A 112 -11.48 -3.70 -16.10
C GLU A 112 -12.07 -3.09 -17.38
N SER A 113 -11.83 -1.80 -17.61
CA SER A 113 -12.40 -1.07 -18.75
C SER A 113 -11.54 -1.14 -20.01
N SER A 114 -10.25 -1.47 -19.89
CA SER A 114 -9.29 -1.56 -20.99
C SER A 114 -8.24 -2.65 -20.73
N PRO A 115 -7.61 -3.22 -21.77
CA PRO A 115 -6.53 -4.18 -21.57
C PRO A 115 -5.35 -3.51 -20.83
N LEU A 116 -4.62 -4.29 -20.04
CA LEU A 116 -3.40 -3.82 -19.40
C LEU A 116 -2.40 -3.38 -20.48
N THR A 117 -2.13 -2.07 -20.53
CA THR A 117 -1.15 -1.48 -21.45
C THR A 117 0.16 -1.17 -20.72
N PRO A 118 1.29 -1.06 -21.43
CA PRO A 118 2.54 -0.62 -20.83
C PRO A 118 2.43 0.74 -20.12
N ALA A 119 1.60 1.65 -20.64
CA ALA A 119 1.38 2.96 -20.03
C ALA A 119 0.70 2.86 -18.66
N ILE A 120 -0.36 2.05 -18.53
CA ILE A 120 -1.04 1.81 -17.25
C ILE A 120 -0.10 1.11 -16.26
N SER A 121 0.66 0.13 -16.74
CA SER A 121 1.62 -0.59 -15.90
C SER A 121 2.71 0.33 -15.37
N SER A 122 3.34 1.16 -16.23
CA SER A 122 4.36 2.12 -15.79
C SER A 122 3.80 3.15 -14.81
N PHE A 123 2.67 3.78 -15.13
CA PHE A 123 2.01 4.73 -14.26
C PHE A 123 1.71 4.12 -12.88
N GLY A 124 1.13 2.91 -12.84
CA GLY A 124 0.83 2.22 -11.61
C GLY A 124 2.08 1.90 -10.79
N THR A 125 3.17 1.49 -11.44
CA THR A 125 4.43 1.21 -10.73
C THR A 125 5.08 2.47 -10.17
N GLU A 126 5.03 3.58 -10.90
CA GLU A 126 5.57 4.87 -10.44
C GLU A 126 4.76 5.43 -9.26
N LEU A 127 3.42 5.42 -9.36
CA LEU A 127 2.53 5.86 -8.30
C LEU A 127 2.76 5.06 -7.01
N ILE A 128 2.81 3.74 -7.11
CA ILE A 128 3.01 2.89 -5.94
C ILE A 128 4.43 3.01 -5.38
N SER A 129 5.45 3.24 -6.23
CA SER A 129 6.82 3.51 -5.76
C SER A 129 6.85 4.75 -4.88
N MET A 130 6.29 5.86 -5.37
CA MET A 130 6.23 7.12 -4.64
C MET A 130 5.54 6.95 -3.28
N MET A 131 4.39 6.27 -3.23
CA MET A 131 3.65 6.06 -1.98
C MET A 131 4.45 5.24 -0.96
N ILE A 132 5.15 4.20 -1.40
CA ILE A 132 5.98 3.34 -0.54
C ILE A 132 7.23 4.10 -0.08
N GLU A 133 7.88 4.84 -0.97
CA GLU A 133 9.06 5.66 -0.67
C GLU A 133 8.75 6.76 0.35
N ALA A 134 7.54 7.33 0.30
CA ALA A 134 7.06 8.29 1.29
C ALA A 134 6.69 7.65 2.64
N GLY A 135 6.59 6.33 2.71
CA GLY A 135 6.39 5.59 3.97
C GLY A 135 5.07 4.83 4.11
N SER A 136 4.28 4.65 3.04
CA SER A 136 3.07 3.82 3.09
C SER A 136 3.41 2.34 3.33
N ASP A 137 2.77 1.70 4.32
CA ASP A 137 3.04 0.29 4.67
C ASP A 137 2.23 -0.70 3.80
N PRO A 138 2.87 -1.51 2.94
CA PRO A 138 2.19 -2.49 2.07
C PRO A 138 1.72 -3.75 2.81
N ARG A 139 2.00 -3.90 4.11
CA ARG A 139 1.62 -5.07 4.92
C ARG A 139 0.30 -4.89 5.65
N LEU A 140 -0.26 -3.68 5.66
CA LEU A 140 -1.51 -3.40 6.32
C LEU A 140 -2.67 -4.15 5.65
N HIS A 141 -3.62 -4.59 6.48
CA HIS A 141 -4.76 -5.38 6.03
C HIS A 141 -6.04 -4.56 6.15
N ASN A 142 -6.91 -4.68 5.15
CA ASN A 142 -8.23 -4.08 5.21
C ASN A 142 -9.24 -4.95 5.98
N LYS A 143 -10.52 -4.55 5.96
CA LYS A 143 -11.61 -5.26 6.64
C LYS A 143 -11.84 -6.69 6.13
N ALA A 144 -11.49 -6.95 4.87
CA ALA A 144 -11.53 -8.29 4.29
C ALA A 144 -10.28 -9.12 4.63
N ASN A 145 -9.39 -8.60 5.46
CA ASN A 145 -8.09 -9.17 5.79
C ASN A 145 -7.22 -9.39 4.55
N LEU A 146 -7.29 -8.46 3.60
CA LEU A 146 -6.48 -8.45 2.39
C LEU A 146 -5.46 -7.34 2.44
N THR A 147 -4.23 -7.61 2.00
CA THR A 147 -3.18 -6.59 1.79
C THR A 147 -3.30 -5.95 0.40
N PRO A 148 -2.67 -4.79 0.14
CA PRO A 148 -2.61 -4.19 -1.19
C PRO A 148 -2.08 -5.18 -2.25
N TYR A 149 -1.04 -5.95 -1.93
CA TYR A 149 -0.49 -7.00 -2.81
C TYR A 149 -1.54 -8.04 -3.24
N GLN A 150 -2.42 -8.44 -2.33
CA GLN A 150 -3.46 -9.42 -2.62
C GLN A 150 -4.60 -8.84 -3.47
N LEU A 151 -4.77 -7.52 -3.47
CA LEU A 151 -5.76 -6.85 -4.31
C LEU A 151 -5.27 -6.62 -5.75
N VAL A 152 -3.97 -6.61 -6.01
CA VAL A 152 -3.43 -6.35 -7.36
C VAL A 152 -3.94 -7.38 -8.37
N ASP A 153 -4.42 -6.89 -9.53
CA ASP A 153 -4.76 -7.72 -10.69
C ASP A 153 -3.64 -8.74 -11.00
N PRO A 154 -3.94 -10.06 -11.02
CA PRO A 154 -2.96 -11.10 -11.31
C PRO A 154 -2.20 -10.92 -12.62
N ARG A 155 -2.79 -10.21 -13.60
CA ARG A 155 -2.16 -9.92 -14.90
C ARG A 155 -1.04 -8.88 -14.81
N ASN A 156 -1.01 -8.06 -13.76
CA ASN A 156 0.00 -7.03 -13.55
C ASN A 156 1.17 -7.57 -12.72
N GLU A 157 1.92 -8.51 -13.30
CA GLU A 157 3.04 -9.19 -12.63
C GLU A 157 4.10 -8.21 -12.13
N LYS A 158 4.35 -7.13 -12.87
CA LYS A 158 5.34 -6.11 -12.50
C LYS A 158 4.96 -5.41 -11.18
N LEU A 159 3.71 -5.00 -11.04
CA LEU A 159 3.24 -4.34 -9.82
C LEU A 159 3.20 -5.31 -8.63
N ARG A 160 2.86 -6.57 -8.87
CA ARG A 160 2.92 -7.62 -7.85
C ARG A 160 4.33 -7.82 -7.33
N SER A 161 5.32 -7.91 -8.23
CA SER A 161 6.73 -8.02 -7.87
C SER A 161 7.16 -6.84 -7.01
N GLN A 162 6.87 -5.61 -7.44
CA GLN A 162 7.24 -4.40 -6.71
C GLN A 162 6.69 -4.36 -5.28
N LEU A 163 5.41 -4.73 -5.10
CA LEU A 163 4.81 -4.77 -3.76
C LEU A 163 5.38 -5.90 -2.90
N GLN A 164 5.70 -7.06 -3.50
CA GLN A 164 6.37 -8.14 -2.79
C GLN A 164 7.76 -7.69 -2.31
N ASP A 165 8.54 -7.07 -3.20
CA ASP A 165 9.87 -6.56 -2.88
C ASP A 165 9.81 -5.53 -1.73
N ALA A 166 8.81 -4.63 -1.77
CA ALA A 166 8.60 -3.66 -0.70
C ALA A 166 8.23 -4.32 0.65
N ILE A 167 7.38 -5.35 0.64
CA ILE A 167 7.05 -6.12 1.85
C ILE A 167 8.30 -6.78 2.43
N ASP A 168 9.12 -7.41 1.58
CA ASP A 168 10.33 -8.12 1.99
C ASP A 168 11.35 -7.15 2.59
N VAL A 169 11.51 -5.95 2.01
CA VAL A 169 12.38 -4.89 2.55
C VAL A 169 11.94 -4.48 3.96
N VAL A 170 10.65 -4.22 4.18
CA VAL A 170 10.15 -3.78 5.50
C VAL A 170 10.24 -4.92 6.53
N GLN A 171 10.06 -6.18 6.14
CA GLN A 171 10.25 -7.32 7.03
C GLN A 171 11.72 -7.48 7.46
N ASN A 172 12.66 -7.36 6.51
CA ASN A 172 14.09 -7.51 6.79
C ASN A 172 14.69 -6.32 7.58
N GLN A 173 14.09 -5.13 7.49
CA GLN A 173 14.50 -3.98 8.33
C GLN A 173 14.31 -4.23 9.83
N GLY A 174 13.39 -5.13 10.21
CA GLY A 174 13.12 -5.45 11.63
C GLY A 174 14.04 -6.51 12.25
N ASP A 175 14.93 -7.13 11.49
CA ASP A 175 15.73 -8.31 11.93
C ASP A 175 17.22 -8.00 12.16
N TYR A 176 17.61 -6.72 12.19
CA TYR A 176 18.96 -6.31 12.60
C TYR A 176 19.05 -6.22 14.14
N ILE A 177 19.43 -7.34 14.77
CA ILE A 177 20.09 -7.26 16.08
C ILE A 177 21.50 -6.73 15.81
N GLU A 178 21.75 -5.47 16.13
CA GLU A 178 23.12 -4.99 16.32
C GLU A 178 23.71 -5.80 17.48
N VAL A 179 24.48 -6.84 17.15
CA VAL A 179 25.35 -7.49 18.12
C VAL A 179 26.43 -6.47 18.44
N GLU A 180 26.21 -5.64 19.47
CA GLU A 180 27.28 -4.86 20.05
C GLU A 180 28.44 -5.82 20.36
N GLU A 181 29.59 -5.62 19.72
CA GLU A 181 30.87 -6.24 20.13
C GLU A 181 31.24 -5.66 21.51
N GLY A 182 30.54 -6.12 22.54
CA GLY A 182 30.66 -5.67 23.92
C GLY A 182 31.09 -6.82 24.83
N GLY A 183 32.40 -7.01 24.95
CA GLY A 183 33.08 -7.56 26.13
C GLY A 183 32.61 -8.92 26.66
N TYR A 184 33.36 -9.98 26.35
CA TYR A 184 33.33 -11.25 27.08
C TYR A 184 33.72 -11.02 28.55
N GLY A 185 32.72 -10.80 29.40
CA GLY A 185 32.79 -11.03 30.84
C GLY A 185 32.24 -12.43 31.12
N ASP A 186 33.15 -13.33 31.45
CA ASP A 186 32.91 -14.70 31.91
C ASP A 186 32.13 -14.67 33.23
N ASP A 187 30.85 -15.05 33.21
CA ASP A 187 30.07 -15.41 34.39
C ASP A 187 29.38 -16.75 34.10
N GLU A 188 29.87 -17.78 34.78
CA GLU A 188 29.37 -19.15 34.72
C GLU A 188 27.98 -19.24 35.37
N GLY A 189 26.96 -19.54 34.57
CA GLY A 189 25.60 -19.81 35.03
C GLY A 189 24.87 -20.72 34.05
N GLU A 190 25.01 -22.03 34.25
CA GLU A 190 24.31 -23.08 33.50
C GLU A 190 22.78 -22.93 33.55
N GLY A 191 22.11 -23.07 32.41
CA GLY A 191 20.65 -23.16 32.35
C GLY A 191 20.03 -23.16 30.95
N ASP A 192 20.05 -24.33 30.32
CA ASP A 192 19.10 -24.81 29.29
C ASP A 192 19.09 -24.13 27.91
N VAL A 193 19.95 -24.65 27.03
CA VAL A 193 19.97 -24.39 25.60
C VAL A 193 19.37 -25.57 24.83
N GLY A 194 18.48 -25.24 23.90
CA GLY A 194 18.40 -25.91 22.60
C GLY A 194 17.66 -27.24 22.56
N SER A 195 16.40 -27.16 22.17
CA SER A 195 15.60 -28.28 21.66
C SER A 195 16.33 -29.02 20.53
N ALA A 196 16.95 -30.15 20.86
CA ALA A 196 17.52 -31.10 19.90
C ALA A 196 16.39 -31.83 19.17
N SER A 197 16.18 -31.49 17.89
CA SER A 197 15.51 -32.38 16.96
C SER A 197 16.54 -33.36 16.41
N ASP A 198 16.57 -34.56 16.98
CA ASP A 198 17.36 -35.70 16.51
C ASP A 198 16.99 -36.04 15.06
N SER A 199 17.88 -35.66 14.13
CA SER A 199 18.03 -36.35 12.87
C SER A 199 19.53 -36.49 12.64
N ASP A 200 20.08 -37.64 13.06
CA ASP A 200 21.45 -38.07 12.75
C ASP A 200 21.63 -38.10 11.24
N PHE A 201 22.16 -37.02 10.69
CA PHE A 201 22.52 -36.92 9.29
C PHE A 201 23.79 -37.75 9.06
N ASP A 202 23.64 -38.98 8.59
CA ASP A 202 24.75 -39.83 8.13
C ASP A 202 25.18 -39.41 6.70
N PRO A 203 26.37 -38.78 6.53
CA PRO A 203 26.83 -38.33 5.23
C PRO A 203 27.11 -39.47 4.24
N GLU A 204 27.34 -40.69 4.73
CA GLU A 204 27.55 -41.87 3.89
C GLU A 204 26.25 -42.44 3.34
N GLU A 205 25.17 -42.42 4.12
CA GLU A 205 23.84 -42.81 3.64
C GLU A 205 23.35 -41.86 2.55
N TYR A 206 23.57 -40.55 2.73
CA TYR A 206 23.25 -39.55 1.72
C TYR A 206 24.00 -39.77 0.40
N ARG A 207 25.30 -40.11 0.47
CA ARG A 207 26.10 -40.43 -0.73
C ARG A 207 25.54 -41.63 -1.49
N ARG A 208 25.17 -42.70 -0.78
CA ARG A 208 24.57 -43.91 -1.39
C ARG A 208 23.22 -43.61 -2.04
N GLU A 209 22.38 -42.81 -1.40
CA GLU A 209 21.07 -42.44 -1.94
C GLU A 209 21.18 -41.58 -3.21
N VAL A 210 22.14 -40.65 -3.24
CA VAL A 210 22.44 -39.84 -4.44
C VAL A 210 22.94 -40.69 -5.60
N GLU A 211 23.77 -41.71 -5.33
CA GLU A 211 24.23 -42.65 -6.35
C GLU A 211 23.08 -43.52 -6.87
N ARG A 212 22.22 -44.04 -5.99
CA ARG A 212 21.04 -44.83 -6.38
C ARG A 212 20.11 -44.04 -7.33
N ARG A 213 19.81 -42.78 -7.00
CA ARG A 213 18.98 -41.90 -7.86
C ARG A 213 19.62 -41.62 -9.22
N LYS A 214 20.96 -41.53 -9.28
CA LYS A 214 21.71 -41.39 -10.55
C LYS A 214 21.68 -42.67 -11.40
N GLU A 215 21.58 -43.85 -10.80
CA GLU A 215 21.47 -45.11 -11.52
C GLU A 215 20.04 -45.35 -12.04
N GLU A 216 19.03 -45.02 -11.24
CA GLU A 216 17.61 -45.09 -11.62
C GLU A 216 17.29 -44.15 -12.80
N SER A 217 17.84 -42.93 -12.78
CA SER A 217 17.70 -41.98 -13.88
C SER A 217 18.42 -42.41 -15.18
N LYS A 218 19.48 -43.23 -15.09
CA LYS A 218 20.16 -43.82 -16.26
C LYS A 218 19.39 -45.00 -16.85
N THR A 219 18.68 -45.78 -16.02
CA THR A 219 17.89 -46.94 -16.45
C THR A 219 16.48 -46.57 -16.94
N GLY A 220 15.93 -45.42 -16.54
CA GLY A 220 14.61 -44.92 -16.96
C GLY A 220 14.51 -44.35 -18.38
N LYS A 221 15.61 -44.18 -19.13
CA LYS A 221 15.62 -43.52 -20.46
C LYS A 221 15.42 -44.47 -21.66
N GLY A 222 14.93 -45.69 -21.45
CA GLY A 222 15.01 -46.77 -22.45
C GLY A 222 13.76 -47.60 -22.75
N LYS A 223 12.53 -47.23 -22.33
CA LYS A 223 11.31 -47.98 -22.72
C LYS A 223 10.08 -47.09 -22.93
N GLY A 224 9.57 -47.12 -24.16
CA GLY A 224 8.29 -46.54 -24.62
C GLY A 224 8.54 -45.43 -25.66
N ILE A 225 8.20 -45.55 -26.95
CA ILE A 225 7.18 -46.37 -27.62
C ILE A 225 7.53 -46.42 -29.13
N GLU A 226 7.75 -47.61 -29.67
CA GLU A 226 7.81 -47.86 -31.11
C GLU A 226 6.53 -48.62 -31.52
N LYS A 227 5.82 -48.09 -32.52
CA LYS A 227 4.80 -48.72 -33.39
C LYS A 227 3.53 -49.36 -32.79
N ALA A 228 2.42 -48.66 -33.00
CA ALA A 228 1.23 -49.08 -33.76
C ALA A 228 0.43 -47.78 -33.95
N ILE A 229 0.14 -47.27 -35.15
CA ILE A 229 -0.67 -47.80 -36.25
C ILE A 229 -0.28 -47.06 -37.53
#